data_AF-A0A960X655-F1
#
_entry.id   AF-A0A960X655-F1
#
_cell.length_a   1.000
_cell.length_b   1.000
_cell.length_c   1.000
_cell.angle_alpha   90.00
_cell.angle_beta   90.00
_cell.angle_gamma   90.00
#
_symmetry.space_group_name_H-M   'P 1'
#
loop_
_entity.id
_entity.type
_entity.pdbx_description
1 polymer ?
#
loop_
_entity_poly.entity_id
_entity_poly.type
_entity_poly.pdbx_seq_one_letter_code
_entity_poly.pdbx_strand_id
1 'polypeptide(L)'
;MTQNEIDTLIEDTLTYLREQLPQKVKNVEVELPKPPPQPKIIKKAPSPPPEVKVEEKPLKPPVQKDWISLQPPTVPKGDGTQSMRKILKDLDPDLYLHESIPSDHHAKRIKEAWKEKRDTPAIPILYQGQKYRSFVMNIAKAIDLLYGSCRIVEIEPQKKWDLFLESENLKLIIAPDSLLFQSKELLPFYQENPQQKTRKLGKVPLLLLPDLSLYFKDPYLKRALWNVIKNALTKEA
;
A
#
# COMPACT_ATOMS: atom_id res chain seq x y z
N MET A 1 58.72 -9.72 -16.33
CA MET A 1 57.90 -8.82 -17.13
C MET A 1 58.80 -7.68 -17.58
N THR A 2 59.04 -7.55 -18.88
CA THR A 2 59.92 -6.50 -19.41
C THR A 2 59.16 -5.19 -19.52
N GLN A 3 59.85 -4.05 -19.49
CA GLN A 3 59.20 -2.73 -19.61
C GLN A 3 58.28 -2.65 -20.84
N ASN A 4 58.71 -3.30 -21.92
CA ASN A 4 57.96 -3.39 -23.17
C ASN A 4 56.61 -4.12 -23.03
N GLU A 5 56.48 -5.10 -22.12
CA GLU A 5 55.21 -5.81 -21.89
C GLU A 5 54.23 -4.98 -21.05
N ILE A 6 54.74 -4.05 -20.24
CA ILE A 6 53.91 -3.14 -19.45
C ILE A 6 53.36 -2.04 -20.37
N ASP A 7 54.19 -1.51 -21.26
CA ASP A 7 53.79 -0.45 -22.20
C ASP A 7 52.74 -0.96 -23.21
N THR A 8 52.89 -2.18 -23.72
CA THR A 8 51.87 -2.79 -24.61
C THR A 8 50.55 -3.02 -23.90
N LEU A 9 50.57 -3.47 -22.64
CA LEU A 9 49.35 -3.67 -21.86
C LEU A 9 48.63 -2.34 -21.58
N ILE A 10 49.39 -1.25 -21.34
CA ILE A 10 48.82 0.09 -21.14
C ILE A 10 48.17 0.59 -22.44
N GLU A 11 48.81 0.42 -23.60
CA GLU A 11 48.23 0.82 -24.89
C GLU A 11 46.97 0.05 -25.24
N ASP A 12 46.95 -1.28 -25.02
CA ASP A 12 45.77 -2.11 -25.25
C ASP A 12 44.60 -1.68 -24.37
N THR A 13 44.88 -1.38 -23.10
CA THR A 13 43.85 -0.94 -22.14
C THR A 13 43.30 0.44 -22.51
N LEU A 14 44.15 1.38 -22.95
CA LEU A 14 43.72 2.70 -23.39
C LEU A 14 42.90 2.64 -24.69
N THR A 15 43.25 1.74 -25.60
CA THR A 15 42.53 1.53 -26.86
C THR A 15 41.13 0.97 -26.59
N TYR A 16 41.02 -0.02 -25.71
CA TYR A 16 39.74 -0.59 -25.29
C TYR A 16 38.82 0.47 -24.65
N LEU A 17 39.35 1.34 -23.80
CA LEU A 17 38.57 2.40 -23.15
C LEU A 17 38.07 3.47 -24.14
N ARG A 18 38.82 3.75 -25.21
CA ARG A 18 38.35 4.67 -26.28
C ARG A 18 37.20 4.08 -27.09
N GLU A 19 37.20 2.78 -27.32
CA GLU A 19 36.18 2.10 -28.11
C GLU A 19 34.86 1.93 -27.34
N GLN A 20 34.95 1.78 -26.01
CA GLN A 20 33.78 1.64 -25.13
C GLN A 20 33.12 2.97 -24.75
N LEU A 21 33.75 4.12 -25.02
CA LEU A 21 33.12 5.42 -24.77
C LEU A 21 32.07 5.68 -25.85
N PRO A 22 30.78 5.87 -25.49
CA PRO A 22 29.71 6.08 -26.46
C PRO A 22 30.05 7.32 -27.29
N GLN A 23 30.15 7.11 -28.61
CA GLN A 23 30.39 8.19 -29.55
C GLN A 23 29.36 9.29 -29.30
N LYS A 24 29.88 10.49 -29.04
CA LYS A 24 29.13 11.72 -28.79
C LYS A 24 27.98 11.81 -29.79
N VAL A 25 26.77 11.50 -29.33
CA VAL A 25 25.56 11.48 -30.16
C VAL A 25 25.48 12.84 -30.84
N LYS A 26 25.58 12.84 -32.18
CA LYS A 26 25.40 14.03 -33.02
C LYS A 26 24.16 14.77 -32.52
N ASN A 27 24.35 16.05 -32.19
CA ASN A 27 23.28 17.00 -31.88
C ASN A 27 22.15 16.81 -32.90
N VAL A 28 21.06 16.18 -32.47
CA VAL A 28 19.78 16.27 -33.17
C VAL A 28 19.30 17.69 -32.90
N GLU A 29 19.29 18.50 -33.95
CA GLU A 29 18.73 19.83 -33.94
C GLU A 29 17.27 19.72 -33.49
N VAL A 30 17.02 20.13 -32.25
CA VAL A 30 15.69 20.12 -31.64
C VAL A 30 14.91 21.22 -32.35
N GLU A 31 14.03 20.84 -33.28
CA GLU A 31 13.00 21.73 -33.81
C GLU A 31 12.23 22.34 -32.63
N LEU A 32 12.22 23.68 -32.56
CA LEU A 32 11.47 24.41 -31.54
C LEU A 32 10.00 23.94 -31.57
N PRO A 33 9.42 23.55 -30.41
CA PRO A 33 8.01 23.21 -30.35
C PRO A 33 7.17 24.42 -30.76
N LYS A 34 6.33 24.23 -31.79
CA LYS A 34 5.35 25.23 -32.22
C LYS A 34 4.55 25.74 -31.01
N PRO A 35 4.30 27.05 -30.90
CA PRO A 35 3.57 27.61 -29.78
C PRO A 35 2.19 26.93 -29.66
N PRO A 36 1.75 26.62 -28.42
CA PRO A 36 0.47 25.97 -28.20
C PRO A 36 -0.67 26.82 -28.80
N PRO A 37 -1.66 26.18 -29.46
CA PRO A 37 -2.82 26.88 -29.97
C PRO A 37 -3.50 27.63 -28.84
N GLN A 38 -3.71 28.94 -29.03
CA GLN A 38 -4.35 29.80 -28.05
C GLN A 38 -5.72 29.20 -27.66
N PRO A 39 -6.05 29.17 -26.35
CA PRO A 39 -7.30 28.63 -25.88
C PRO A 39 -8.46 29.42 -26.49
N LYS A 40 -9.29 28.75 -27.29
CA LYS A 40 -10.58 29.30 -27.73
C LYS A 40 -11.36 29.64 -26.47
N ILE A 41 -11.68 30.93 -26.32
CA ILE A 41 -12.53 31.49 -25.26
C ILE A 41 -13.84 30.70 -25.27
N ILE A 42 -13.98 29.80 -24.31
CA ILE A 42 -15.24 29.10 -24.04
C ILE A 42 -16.19 30.15 -23.49
N LYS A 43 -17.25 30.42 -24.27
CA LYS A 43 -18.34 31.31 -23.88
C LYS A 43 -18.87 30.88 -22.51
N LYS A 44 -19.02 31.86 -21.62
CA LYS A 44 -19.63 31.77 -20.29
C LYS A 44 -20.78 30.76 -20.27
N ALA A 45 -20.71 29.81 -19.35
CA ALA A 45 -21.82 28.96 -19.01
C ALA A 45 -23.03 29.84 -18.63
N PRO A 46 -24.25 29.50 -19.08
CA PRO A 46 -25.46 30.20 -18.67
C PRO A 46 -25.64 30.08 -17.15
N SER A 47 -26.11 31.18 -16.56
CA SER A 47 -26.43 31.31 -15.14
C SER A 47 -27.37 30.19 -14.67
N PRO A 48 -27.22 29.71 -13.42
CA PRO A 48 -28.11 28.71 -12.85
C PRO A 48 -29.58 29.18 -12.91
N PRO A 49 -30.53 28.26 -13.15
CA PRO A 49 -31.94 28.59 -13.20
C PRO A 49 -32.41 29.17 -11.85
N PRO A 50 -33.33 30.15 -11.87
CA PRO A 50 -33.83 30.79 -10.66
C PRO A 50 -34.48 29.77 -9.73
N GLU A 51 -34.13 29.86 -8.44
CA GLU A 51 -34.75 29.07 -7.36
C GLU A 51 -36.27 29.17 -7.46
N VAL A 52 -36.90 28.04 -7.77
CA VAL A 52 -38.34 27.88 -7.65
C VAL A 52 -38.67 27.93 -6.16
N LYS A 53 -39.26 29.05 -5.71
CA LYS A 53 -39.96 29.13 -4.43
C LYS A 53 -41.02 28.03 -4.39
N VAL A 54 -40.71 26.94 -3.69
CA VAL A 54 -41.67 25.89 -3.37
C VAL A 54 -42.63 26.51 -2.36
N GLU A 55 -43.84 26.82 -2.81
CA GLU A 55 -44.97 27.15 -1.95
C GLU A 55 -45.23 25.97 -1.01
N GLU A 56 -44.99 26.18 0.29
CA GLU A 56 -45.35 25.26 1.36
C GLU A 56 -46.88 25.08 1.36
N LYS A 57 -47.33 23.95 0.80
CA LYS A 57 -48.69 23.46 1.05
C LYS A 57 -48.82 23.10 2.53
N PRO A 58 -49.92 23.47 3.21
CA PRO A 58 -50.14 23.15 4.61
C PRO A 58 -50.14 21.63 4.81
N LEU A 59 -49.18 21.16 5.61
CA LEU A 59 -49.04 19.78 6.06
C LEU A 59 -50.33 19.36 6.78
N LYS A 60 -50.96 18.29 6.28
CA LYS A 60 -52.05 17.60 6.99
C LYS A 60 -51.55 17.18 8.38
N PRO A 61 -52.40 17.24 9.43
CA PRO A 61 -52.02 16.80 10.76
C PRO A 61 -51.53 15.35 10.72
N PRO A 62 -50.43 15.01 11.44
CA PRO A 62 -49.88 13.67 11.44
C PRO A 62 -50.94 12.70 11.97
N VAL A 63 -51.30 11.73 11.13
CA VAL A 63 -52.11 10.58 11.53
C VAL A 63 -51.38 9.91 12.70
N GLN A 64 -51.98 9.94 13.88
CA GLN A 64 -51.50 9.24 15.06
C GLN A 64 -51.46 7.75 14.72
N LYS A 65 -50.26 7.26 14.38
CA LYS A 65 -50.01 5.82 14.28
C LYS A 65 -50.00 5.31 15.70
N ASP A 66 -51.06 4.58 16.08
CA ASP A 66 -51.08 3.78 17.28
C ASP A 66 -49.80 2.94 17.32
N TRP A 67 -48.91 3.27 18.24
CA TRP A 67 -47.67 2.55 18.43
C TRP A 67 -48.02 1.13 18.83
N ILE A 68 -47.88 0.19 17.90
CA ILE A 68 -47.94 -1.24 18.17
C ILE A 68 -46.87 -1.50 19.24
N SER A 69 -47.33 -1.75 20.47
CA SER A 69 -46.49 -2.12 21.59
C SER A 69 -45.95 -3.52 21.32
N LEU A 70 -44.78 -3.58 20.69
CA LEU A 70 -44.06 -4.83 20.47
C LEU A 70 -43.57 -5.31 21.83
N GLN A 71 -44.19 -6.37 22.36
CA GLN A 71 -43.63 -7.05 23.51
C GLN A 71 -42.27 -7.64 23.13
N PRO A 72 -41.24 -7.50 23.98
CA PRO A 72 -39.92 -8.05 23.69
C PRO A 72 -40.06 -9.56 23.46
N PRO A 73 -39.45 -10.09 22.38
CA PRO A 73 -39.57 -11.50 22.05
C PRO A 73 -39.11 -12.33 23.25
N THR A 74 -39.97 -13.26 23.68
CA THR A 74 -39.66 -14.17 24.77
C THR A 74 -38.54 -15.09 24.31
N VAL A 75 -37.33 -14.86 24.80
CA VAL A 75 -36.17 -15.70 24.48
C VAL A 75 -36.44 -17.10 25.07
N PRO A 76 -36.54 -18.15 24.25
CA PRO A 76 -36.77 -19.51 24.76
C PRO A 76 -35.61 -19.91 25.67
N LYS A 77 -35.93 -20.52 26.82
CA LYS A 77 -34.94 -20.99 27.81
C LYS A 77 -34.11 -22.15 27.22
N GLY A 78 -32.98 -21.81 26.61
CA GLY A 78 -31.65 -22.38 26.83
C GLY A 78 -31.29 -23.84 26.50
N ASP A 79 -32.21 -24.79 26.37
CA ASP A 79 -31.78 -26.22 26.35
C ASP A 79 -31.39 -26.74 24.96
N GLY A 80 -31.92 -26.14 23.87
CA GLY A 80 -31.67 -26.64 22.51
C GLY A 80 -30.25 -26.42 21.98
N THR A 81 -29.52 -25.42 22.48
CA THR A 81 -28.20 -25.03 21.95
C THR A 81 -27.06 -25.95 22.40
N GLN A 82 -27.22 -26.67 23.50
CA GLN A 82 -26.20 -27.61 23.99
C GLN A 82 -26.01 -28.81 23.06
N SER A 83 -27.09 -29.28 22.41
CA SER A 83 -27.02 -30.37 21.43
C SER A 83 -26.18 -29.98 20.22
N MET A 84 -26.43 -28.80 19.65
CA MET A 84 -25.70 -28.29 18.49
C MET A 84 -24.20 -28.10 18.77
N ARG A 85 -23.87 -27.65 19.98
CA ARG A 85 -22.48 -27.44 20.41
C ARG A 85 -21.70 -28.74 20.50
N LYS A 86 -22.32 -29.82 21.00
CA LYS A 86 -21.68 -31.15 21.03
C LYS A 86 -21.40 -31.63 19.62
N ILE A 87 -22.38 -31.54 18.72
CA ILE A 87 -22.24 -31.93 17.31
C ILE A 87 -21.09 -31.15 16.64
N LEU A 88 -21.01 -29.83 16.87
CA LEU A 88 -19.95 -29.00 16.28
C LEU A 88 -18.56 -29.34 16.83
N LYS A 89 -18.43 -29.65 18.13
CA LYS A 89 -17.16 -30.09 18.72
C LYS A 89 -16.75 -31.50 18.29
N ASP A 90 -17.71 -32.38 18.05
CA ASP A 90 -17.44 -33.74 17.56
C ASP A 90 -16.96 -33.71 16.09
N LEU A 91 -17.43 -32.73 15.30
CA LEU A 91 -16.98 -32.51 13.93
C LEU A 91 -15.60 -31.87 13.86
N ASP A 92 -15.32 -30.90 14.73
CA ASP A 92 -14.05 -30.19 14.79
C ASP A 92 -13.70 -29.84 16.25
N PRO A 93 -12.79 -30.62 16.88
CA PRO A 93 -12.37 -30.39 18.26
C PRO A 93 -11.66 -29.05 18.47
N ASP A 94 -11.04 -28.50 17.42
CA ASP A 94 -10.28 -27.25 17.48
C ASP A 94 -11.19 -26.01 17.26
N LEU A 95 -12.46 -26.23 16.92
CA LEU A 95 -13.42 -25.15 16.69
C LEU A 95 -13.78 -24.43 18.00
N TYR A 96 -13.30 -23.19 18.14
CA TYR A 96 -13.53 -22.38 19.33
C TYR A 96 -14.94 -21.77 19.35
N LEU A 97 -15.87 -22.40 20.07
CA LEU A 97 -17.24 -21.92 20.25
C LEU A 97 -17.34 -20.97 21.45
N HIS A 98 -17.56 -19.68 21.20
CA HIS A 98 -17.81 -18.71 22.27
C HIS A 98 -19.09 -19.07 23.05
N GLU A 99 -19.00 -19.03 24.39
CA GLU A 99 -20.11 -19.34 25.31
C GLU A 99 -21.12 -18.23 25.48
N SER A 100 -20.64 -17.00 25.40
CA SER A 100 -21.45 -15.80 25.52
C SER A 100 -21.25 -14.93 24.29
N ILE A 101 -22.32 -14.24 23.92
CA ILE A 101 -22.23 -13.17 22.92
C ILE A 101 -21.26 -12.13 23.50
N PRO A 102 -20.16 -11.80 22.81
CA PRO A 102 -19.25 -10.79 23.30
C PRO A 102 -19.97 -9.45 23.42
N SER A 103 -19.58 -8.64 24.41
CA SER A 103 -20.10 -7.27 24.54
C SER A 103 -19.97 -6.52 23.21
N ASP A 104 -20.95 -5.69 22.86
CA ASP A 104 -20.97 -4.90 21.62
C ASP A 104 -19.66 -4.13 21.38
N HIS A 105 -19.00 -3.64 22.43
CA HIS A 105 -17.70 -2.98 22.33
C HIS A 105 -16.60 -3.92 21.84
N HIS A 106 -16.59 -5.16 22.33
CA HIS A 106 -15.64 -6.18 21.91
C HIS A 106 -15.94 -6.66 20.49
N ALA A 107 -17.22 -6.88 20.17
CA ALA A 107 -17.65 -7.26 18.83
C ALA A 107 -17.26 -6.20 17.78
N LYS A 108 -17.41 -4.91 18.10
CA LYS A 108 -16.94 -3.80 17.23
C LYS A 108 -15.43 -3.84 17.01
N ARG A 109 -14.64 -4.07 18.07
CA ARG A 109 -13.17 -4.19 17.97
C ARG A 109 -12.75 -5.37 17.09
N ILE A 110 -13.39 -6.53 17.23
CA ILE A 110 -13.13 -7.70 16.37
C ILE A 110 -13.48 -7.35 14.94
N LYS A 111 -14.66 -6.76 14.69
CA LYS A 111 -15.09 -6.35 13.35
C LYS A 111 -14.11 -5.38 12.69
N GLU A 112 -13.61 -4.40 13.43
CA GLU A 112 -12.60 -3.46 12.95
C GLU A 112 -11.28 -4.15 12.63
N ALA A 113 -10.80 -5.04 13.50
CA ALA A 113 -9.58 -5.82 13.26
C ALA A 113 -9.71 -6.72 12.03
N TRP A 114 -10.87 -7.35 11.83
CA TRP A 114 -11.14 -8.18 10.65
C TRP A 114 -11.22 -7.35 9.38
N LYS A 115 -11.83 -6.17 9.45
CA LYS A 115 -11.86 -5.22 8.35
C LYS A 115 -10.44 -4.80 7.97
N GLU A 116 -9.62 -4.45 8.96
CA GLU A 116 -8.22 -4.07 8.76
C GLU A 116 -7.43 -5.21 8.12
N LYS A 117 -7.52 -6.44 8.65
CA LYS A 117 -6.88 -7.64 8.06
C LYS A 117 -7.31 -7.91 6.62
N ARG A 118 -8.58 -7.67 6.29
CA ARG A 118 -9.12 -7.89 4.94
C ARG A 118 -8.71 -6.80 3.95
N ASP A 119 -8.60 -5.57 4.43
CA ASP A 119 -8.24 -4.41 3.61
C ASP A 119 -6.71 -4.28 3.41
N THR A 120 -5.90 -5.06 4.15
CA THR A 120 -4.44 -5.11 3.99
C THR A 120 -4.04 -5.63 2.61
N PRO A 121 -3.33 -4.85 1.78
CA PRO A 121 -2.80 -5.31 0.50
C PRO A 121 -1.72 -6.38 0.72
N ALA A 122 -1.50 -7.24 -0.26
CA ALA A 122 -0.45 -8.26 -0.16
C ALA A 122 0.97 -7.65 -0.12
N ILE A 123 1.16 -6.53 -0.83
CA ILE A 123 2.42 -5.80 -0.91
C ILE A 123 2.18 -4.34 -0.50
N PRO A 124 2.17 -4.01 0.80
CA PRO A 124 2.06 -2.63 1.26
C PRO A 124 3.37 -1.86 1.01
N ILE A 125 3.25 -0.62 0.53
CA ILE A 125 4.34 0.35 0.55
C ILE A 125 4.11 1.35 1.68
N LEU A 126 4.92 1.28 2.72
CA LEU A 126 4.89 2.22 3.84
C LEU A 126 5.50 3.54 3.39
N TYR A 127 4.72 4.62 3.46
CA TYR A 127 5.20 5.95 3.08
C TYR A 127 4.54 7.04 3.91
N GLN A 128 5.30 8.06 4.30
CA GLN A 128 4.80 9.24 4.99
C GLN A 128 5.24 10.51 4.27
N GLY A 129 4.30 11.44 4.06
CA GLY A 129 4.54 12.73 3.43
C GLY A 129 3.99 12.87 2.01
N GLN A 130 4.23 14.04 1.41
CA GLN A 130 3.69 14.41 0.09
C GLN A 130 4.77 14.53 -0.98
N LYS A 131 6.02 14.83 -0.60
CA LYS A 131 7.09 15.24 -1.52
C LYS A 131 7.35 14.25 -2.66
N TYR A 132 7.33 12.95 -2.37
CA TYR A 132 7.59 11.88 -3.34
C TYR A 132 6.40 10.94 -3.54
N ARG A 133 5.21 11.36 -3.10
CA ARG A 133 4.00 10.52 -3.12
C ARG A 133 3.65 10.04 -4.53
N SER A 134 3.75 10.91 -5.53
CA SER A 134 3.46 10.57 -6.94
C SER A 134 4.39 9.49 -7.48
N PHE A 135 5.67 9.54 -7.13
CA PHE A 135 6.65 8.53 -7.53
C PHE A 135 6.35 7.17 -6.88
N VAL A 136 6.10 7.16 -5.56
CA VAL A 136 5.72 5.94 -4.84
C VAL A 136 4.40 5.38 -5.36
N MET A 137 3.44 6.24 -5.73
CA MET A 137 2.16 5.82 -6.30
C MET A 137 2.33 5.15 -7.66
N ASN A 138 3.25 5.63 -8.50
CA ASN A 138 3.57 4.99 -9.76
C ASN A 138 4.24 3.63 -9.56
N ILE A 139 5.12 3.50 -8.55
CA ILE A 139 5.69 2.20 -8.17
C ILE A 139 4.60 1.25 -7.70
N ALA A 140 3.72 1.69 -6.79
CA ALA A 140 2.62 0.89 -6.30
C ALA A 140 1.71 0.39 -7.43
N LYS A 141 1.34 1.28 -8.37
CA LYS A 141 0.56 0.90 -9.56
C LYS A 141 1.30 -0.11 -10.45
N ALA A 142 2.60 0.07 -10.66
CA ALA A 142 3.38 -0.87 -11.48
C ALA A 142 3.46 -2.25 -10.82
N ILE A 143 3.58 -2.32 -9.49
CA ILE A 143 3.54 -3.58 -8.74
C ILE A 143 2.14 -4.20 -8.79
N ASP A 144 1.10 -3.40 -8.57
CA ASP A 144 -0.30 -3.83 -8.59
C ASP A 144 -0.68 -4.51 -9.91
N LEU A 145 -0.23 -3.94 -11.04
CA LEU A 145 -0.46 -4.48 -12.37
C LEU A 145 0.29 -5.78 -12.68
N LEU A 146 1.45 -6.01 -12.07
CA LEU A 146 2.37 -7.09 -12.47
C LEU A 146 2.49 -8.23 -11.46
N TYR A 147 2.37 -7.95 -10.17
CA TYR A 147 2.64 -8.91 -9.09
C TYR A 147 1.47 -9.07 -8.10
N GLY A 148 0.44 -8.23 -8.21
CA GLY A 148 -0.79 -8.31 -7.40
C GLY A 148 -0.95 -7.17 -6.39
N SER A 149 -2.02 -7.27 -5.60
CA SER A 149 -2.57 -6.19 -4.74
C SER A 149 -1.49 -5.39 -4.00
N CYS A 150 -1.25 -4.18 -4.47
CA CYS A 150 -0.26 -3.25 -3.91
C CYS A 150 -0.89 -1.89 -3.64
N ARG A 151 -0.72 -1.37 -2.42
CA ARG A 151 -1.22 -0.05 -2.02
C ARG A 151 -0.24 0.67 -1.13
N ILE A 152 -0.28 2.00 -1.18
CA ILE A 152 0.45 2.84 -0.24
C ILE A 152 -0.30 2.85 1.08
N VAL A 153 0.41 2.56 2.17
CA VAL A 153 -0.11 2.63 3.53
C VAL A 153 0.62 3.75 4.25
N GLU A 154 -0.14 4.75 4.71
CA GLU A 154 0.42 5.83 5.51
C GLU A 154 0.72 5.35 6.93
N ILE A 155 1.89 5.71 7.45
CA ILE A 155 2.25 5.45 8.84
C ILE A 155 1.47 6.43 9.70
N GLU A 156 0.48 5.89 10.42
CA GLU A 156 -0.28 6.64 11.41
C GLU A 156 0.17 6.23 12.81
N PRO A 157 0.32 7.19 13.75
CA PRO A 157 0.86 6.93 15.09
C PRO A 157 -0.06 6.09 16.00
N GLN A 158 -1.23 5.70 15.51
CA GLN A 158 -2.23 4.92 16.25
C GLN A 158 -2.55 3.59 15.56
N LYS A 159 -1.79 3.22 14.53
CA LYS A 159 -2.01 1.93 13.87
C LYS A 159 -1.58 0.79 14.78
N LYS A 160 -2.43 -0.22 14.85
CA LYS A 160 -2.16 -1.46 15.58
C LYS A 160 -1.24 -2.33 14.72
N TRP A 161 0.05 -1.98 14.71
CA TRP A 161 1.06 -2.64 13.88
C TRP A 161 1.12 -4.15 14.12
N ASP A 162 0.84 -4.62 15.33
CA ASP A 162 0.71 -6.05 15.64
C ASP A 162 -0.33 -6.73 14.73
N LEU A 163 -1.55 -6.19 14.66
CA LEU A 163 -2.65 -6.75 13.86
C LEU A 163 -2.36 -6.66 12.36
N PHE A 164 -1.72 -5.57 11.94
CA PHE A 164 -1.31 -5.38 10.55
C PHE A 164 -0.28 -6.45 10.15
N LEU A 165 0.80 -6.60 10.93
CA LEU A 165 1.88 -7.55 10.66
C LEU A 165 1.49 -9.02 10.87
N GLU A 166 0.43 -9.29 11.65
CA GLU A 166 -0.17 -10.63 11.79
C GLU A 166 -1.03 -11.06 10.60
N SER A 167 -1.31 -10.17 9.65
CA SER A 167 -2.18 -10.53 8.53
C SER A 167 -1.51 -11.53 7.58
N GLU A 168 -2.20 -12.63 7.31
CA GLU A 168 -1.71 -13.77 6.51
C GLU A 168 -1.49 -13.40 5.03
N ASN A 169 -2.11 -12.31 4.57
CA ASN A 169 -2.02 -11.85 3.19
C ASN A 169 -0.69 -11.14 2.89
N LEU A 170 0.08 -10.74 3.90
CA LEU A 170 1.31 -9.98 3.73
C LEU A 170 2.44 -10.85 3.19
N LYS A 171 2.91 -10.52 1.98
CA LYS A 171 4.03 -11.19 1.32
C LYS A 171 5.33 -10.41 1.44
N LEU A 172 5.28 -9.10 1.22
CA LEU A 172 6.45 -8.23 1.22
C LEU A 172 6.06 -6.82 1.66
N ILE A 173 6.81 -6.24 2.58
CA ILE A 173 6.66 -4.83 2.97
C ILE A 173 7.77 -4.02 2.30
N ILE A 174 7.42 -2.90 1.69
CA ILE A 174 8.37 -1.96 1.09
C ILE A 174 8.34 -0.66 1.87
N ALA A 175 9.48 -0.14 2.30
CA ALA A 175 9.55 1.13 3.05
C ALA A 175 10.84 1.89 2.72
N PRO A 176 10.82 3.24 2.66
CA PRO A 176 12.05 4.03 2.68
C PRO A 176 12.85 3.77 3.96
N ASP A 177 14.17 3.70 3.83
CA ASP A 177 15.11 3.57 4.96
C ASP A 177 14.89 4.65 6.02
N SER A 178 14.80 5.91 5.59
CA SER A 178 14.60 7.06 6.47
C SER A 178 13.34 6.95 7.30
N LEU A 179 12.28 6.37 6.72
CA LEU A 179 10.98 6.28 7.35
C LEU A 179 11.00 5.26 8.50
N LEU A 180 11.58 4.08 8.26
CA LEU A 180 11.64 3.03 9.27
C LEU A 180 12.34 3.50 10.55
N PHE A 181 13.47 4.20 10.41
CA PHE A 181 14.25 4.67 11.56
C PHE A 181 13.65 5.90 12.24
N GLN A 182 12.78 6.66 11.56
CA GLN A 182 12.03 7.76 12.15
C GLN A 182 10.83 7.25 12.95
N SER A 183 10.21 6.14 12.53
CA SER A 183 9.03 5.58 13.16
C SER A 183 9.39 4.68 14.35
N LYS A 184 9.38 5.25 15.56
CA LYS A 184 9.64 4.52 16.82
C LYS A 184 8.74 3.30 17.05
N GLU A 185 7.54 3.31 16.50
CA GLU A 185 6.55 2.23 16.60
C GLU A 185 6.92 1.00 15.78
N LEU A 186 7.67 1.16 14.69
CA LEU A 186 8.06 0.06 13.81
C LEU A 186 9.36 -0.62 14.23
N LEU A 187 10.22 0.11 14.96
CA LEU A 187 11.51 -0.39 15.41
C LEU A 187 11.43 -1.68 16.25
N PRO A 188 10.46 -1.87 17.17
CA PRO A 188 10.32 -3.13 17.92
C PRO A 188 10.09 -4.35 17.04
N PHE A 189 9.50 -4.17 15.86
CA PHE A 189 9.23 -5.24 14.90
C PHE A 189 10.38 -5.45 13.92
N TYR A 190 11.31 -4.51 13.82
CA TYR A 190 12.40 -4.59 12.85
C TYR A 190 13.45 -5.62 13.29
N GLN A 191 13.75 -6.54 12.38
CA GLN A 191 14.79 -7.56 12.57
C GLN A 191 15.69 -7.61 11.34
N GLU A 192 17.01 -7.51 11.57
CA GLU A 192 18.02 -7.62 10.52
C GLU A 192 18.94 -8.79 10.81
N ASN A 193 19.14 -9.65 9.82
CA ASN A 193 20.10 -10.74 9.87
C ASN A 193 21.26 -10.43 8.91
N PRO A 194 22.40 -9.89 9.40
CA PRO A 194 23.51 -9.47 8.55
C PRO A 194 24.10 -10.59 7.71
N GLN A 195 24.13 -11.81 8.26
CA GLN A 195 24.68 -13.00 7.58
C GLN A 195 23.87 -13.36 6.32
N GLN A 196 22.54 -13.26 6.40
CA GLN A 196 21.65 -13.59 5.30
C GLN A 196 21.35 -12.37 4.40
N LYS A 197 21.76 -11.17 4.82
CA LYS A 197 21.38 -9.88 4.20
C LYS A 197 19.86 -9.75 4.03
N THR A 198 19.11 -10.36 4.95
CA THR A 198 17.64 -10.31 4.97
C THR A 198 17.18 -9.39 6.07
N ARG A 199 16.18 -8.57 5.75
CA ARG A 199 15.49 -7.69 6.68
C ARG A 199 14.05 -8.12 6.78
N LYS A 200 13.49 -8.08 7.98
CA LYS A 200 12.11 -8.45 8.25
C LYS A 200 11.47 -7.43 9.16
N LEU A 201 10.16 -7.30 9.04
CA LEU A 201 9.32 -6.54 9.94
C LEU A 201 8.30 -7.52 10.54
N GLY A 202 8.56 -7.94 11.78
CA GLY A 202 7.93 -9.11 12.38
C GLY A 202 8.31 -10.38 11.64
N LYS A 203 7.31 -11.09 11.11
CA LYS A 203 7.52 -12.31 10.31
C LYS A 203 7.69 -12.02 8.81
N VAL A 204 7.34 -10.81 8.38
CA VAL A 204 7.21 -10.46 6.95
C VAL A 204 8.55 -9.93 6.40
N PRO A 205 8.98 -10.36 5.21
CA PRO A 205 10.13 -9.78 4.51
C PRO A 205 9.98 -8.27 4.30
N LEU A 206 11.08 -7.54 4.48
CA LEU A 206 11.13 -6.08 4.38
C LEU A 206 12.16 -5.66 3.32
N LEU A 207 11.71 -4.91 2.32
CA LEU A 207 12.56 -4.26 1.34
C LEU A 207 12.72 -2.77 1.70
N LEU A 208 13.94 -2.39 2.10
CA LEU A 208 14.27 -1.00 2.35
C LEU A 208 14.69 -0.29 1.07
N LEU A 209 14.00 0.80 0.74
CA LEU A 209 14.34 1.68 -0.37
C LEU A 209 15.35 2.73 0.09
N PRO A 210 16.41 3.01 -0.70
CA PRO A 210 17.25 4.18 -0.50
C PRO A 210 16.45 5.48 -0.54
N ASP A 211 17.06 6.57 -0.07
CA ASP A 211 16.45 7.90 -0.10
C ASP A 211 15.84 8.21 -1.48
N LEU A 212 14.53 8.46 -1.46
CA LEU A 212 13.74 8.73 -2.66
C LEU A 212 14.24 9.96 -3.42
N SER A 213 14.92 10.89 -2.74
CA SER A 213 15.49 12.09 -3.36
C SER A 213 16.50 11.77 -4.46
N LEU A 214 17.21 10.64 -4.35
CA LEU A 214 18.25 10.22 -5.30
C LEU A 214 17.66 9.93 -6.69
N TYR A 215 16.48 9.30 -6.73
CA TYR A 215 15.81 8.94 -7.99
C TYR A 215 15.24 10.14 -8.74
N PHE A 216 15.07 11.27 -8.08
CA PHE A 216 14.68 12.53 -8.74
C PHE A 216 15.88 13.26 -9.34
N LYS A 217 17.07 13.07 -8.77
CA LYS A 217 18.31 13.64 -9.28
C LYS A 217 18.85 12.86 -10.47
N ASP A 218 18.80 11.53 -10.40
CA ASP A 218 19.30 10.64 -11.46
C ASP A 218 18.21 9.66 -11.94
N PRO A 219 17.64 9.86 -13.14
CA PRO A 219 16.66 8.96 -13.73
C PRO A 219 17.16 7.53 -13.99
N TYR A 220 18.46 7.32 -14.22
CA TYR A 220 19.00 6.00 -14.51
C TYR A 220 18.86 5.05 -13.32
N LEU A 221 18.91 5.59 -12.10
CA LEU A 221 18.72 4.84 -10.87
C LEU A 221 17.31 4.24 -10.74
N LYS A 222 16.30 4.78 -11.43
CA LYS A 222 14.93 4.24 -11.41
C LYS A 222 14.87 2.83 -12.00
N ARG A 223 15.67 2.56 -13.05
CA ARG A 223 15.76 1.23 -13.66
C ARG A 223 16.41 0.23 -12.70
N ALA A 224 17.48 0.64 -12.02
CA ALA A 224 18.14 -0.19 -11.02
C ALA A 224 17.20 -0.50 -9.84
N LEU A 225 16.49 0.50 -9.32
CA LEU A 225 15.46 0.34 -8.30
C LEU A 225 14.39 -0.67 -8.73
N TRP A 226 13.87 -0.54 -9.95
CA TRP A 226 12.86 -1.45 -10.46
C TRP A 226 13.35 -2.90 -10.54
N ASN A 227 14.60 -3.11 -10.96
CA ASN A 227 15.20 -4.44 -10.97
C ASN A 227 15.31 -5.03 -9.56
N VAL A 228 15.66 -4.21 -8.56
CA VAL A 228 15.71 -4.64 -7.15
C VAL A 228 14.32 -5.04 -6.66
N ILE A 229 13.29 -4.23 -6.93
CA ILE A 229 11.90 -4.52 -6.56
C ILE A 229 11.44 -5.82 -7.24
N LYS A 230 11.69 -5.99 -8.53
CA LYS A 230 11.36 -7.21 -9.29
C LYS A 230 12.02 -8.44 -8.67
N ASN A 231 13.31 -8.35 -8.35
CA ASN A 231 14.04 -9.46 -7.76
C ASN A 231 13.52 -9.82 -6.37
N ALA A 232 13.12 -8.83 -5.56
CA ALA A 232 12.51 -9.08 -4.26
C ALA A 232 11.15 -9.77 -4.39
N LEU A 233 10.31 -9.31 -5.33
CA LEU A 233 8.98 -9.88 -5.55
C LEU A 233 9.01 -11.30 -6.14
N THR A 234 10.01 -11.62 -6.95
CA THR A 234 10.14 -12.95 -7.56
C THR A 234 10.61 -14.01 -6.56
N LYS A 235 11.31 -13.62 -5.49
CA LYS A 235 11.80 -14.56 -4.47
C LYS A 235 10.72 -15.03 -3.50
N GLU A 236 9.64 -14.27 -3.37
CA GLU A 236 8.53 -14.52 -2.44
C GLU A 236 7.29 -15.14 -3.14
N ALA A 237 7.38 -15.36 -4.46
CA ALA A 237 6.34 -16.00 -5.27
C ALA A 237 6.65 -17.48 -5.45
#